data_AF-A0A6B3EL27-F1
#
_entry.id   AF-A0A6B3EL27-F1
#
_cell.length_a   1.000
_cell.length_b   1.000
_cell.length_c   1.000
_cell.angle_alpha   90.00
_cell.angle_beta   90.00
_cell.angle_gamma   90.00
#
_symmetry.space_group_name_H-M   'P 1'
#
loop_
_entity.id
_entity.type
_entity.pdbx_description
1 polymer ?
#
loop_
_entity_poly.entity_id
_entity_poly.type
_entity_poly.pdbx_seq_one_letter_code
_entity_poly.pdbx_strand_id
1 'polypeptide(L)'
;LIAATTENPYFSVISPLLSRSLLLTLEPLTDEDIRALLRRALTDERGLKGAVTLPDDAEEHLLRVAGGDARRALTALEAGAGAALAKKEPAITL
;
A
#
# COMPACT_ATOMS: atom_id res chain seq x y z
N LEU A 1 -10.09 14.49 17.96
CA LEU A 1 -8.73 14.37 17.41
C LEU A 1 -8.54 12.94 16.97
N ILE A 2 -8.04 12.70 15.76
CA ILE A 2 -7.60 11.38 15.31
C ILE A 2 -6.10 11.50 15.04
N ALA A 3 -5.33 10.60 15.63
CA ALA A 3 -3.88 10.55 15.48
C ALA A 3 -3.47 9.10 15.18
N ALA A 4 -2.36 8.93 14.48
CA ALA A 4 -1.76 7.64 14.18
C ALA A 4 -0.27 7.69 14.53
N THR A 5 0.27 6.60 15.06
CA THR A 5 1.68 6.45 15.38
C THR A 5 2.11 5.00 15.15
N THR A 6 3.36 4.81 14.74
CA THR A 6 4.02 3.49 14.69
C THR A 6 4.83 3.21 15.95
N GLU A 7 4.95 4.18 16.87
CA GLU A 7 5.63 4.02 18.15
C GLU A 7 4.66 3.61 19.26
N ASN A 8 5.20 3.11 20.37
CA ASN A 8 4.37 2.77 21.54
C ASN A 8 3.71 4.03 22.12
N PRO A 9 2.37 4.16 22.11
CA PRO A 9 1.67 5.38 22.54
C PRO A 9 1.85 5.68 24.03
N TYR A 10 2.14 4.68 24.87
CA TYR A 10 2.41 4.89 26.29
C TYR A 10 3.74 5.61 26.56
N PHE A 11 4.64 5.66 25.57
CA PHE A 11 5.91 6.37 25.67
C PHE A 11 5.89 7.71 24.91
N SER A 12 5.23 7.75 23.75
CA SER A 12 5.27 8.91 22.84
C SER A 12 4.14 9.93 23.03
N VAL A 13 3.12 9.63 23.85
CA VAL A 13 1.96 10.52 24.07
C VAL A 13 1.77 10.85 25.55
N ILE A 14 1.47 12.12 25.85
CA ILE A 14 1.25 12.59 27.23
C ILE A 14 -0.04 12.02 27.83
N SER A 15 -0.01 11.75 29.14
CA SER A 15 -1.12 11.11 29.87
C SER A 15 -2.49 11.81 29.76
N PRO A 16 -2.60 13.15 29.74
CA PRO A 16 -3.89 13.82 29.62
C PRO A 16 -4.63 13.57 28.29
N LEU A 17 -3.89 13.24 27.22
CA LEU A 17 -4.46 12.87 25.93
C LEU A 17 -4.84 11.38 25.91
N LEU A 18 -3.97 10.52 26.44
CA LEU A 18 -4.24 9.08 26.54
C LEU A 18 -5.48 8.77 27.39
N SER A 19 -5.67 9.48 28.50
CA SER A 19 -6.81 9.25 29.39
C SER A 19 -8.18 9.59 28.78
N ARG A 20 -8.19 10.24 27.61
CA ARG A 20 -9.39 10.65 26.89
C ARG A 20 -9.44 10.13 25.44
N SER A 21 -8.53 9.24 25.06
CA SER A 21 -8.45 8.69 23.71
C SER A 21 -8.78 7.20 23.71
N LEU A 22 -9.47 6.75 22.66
CA LEU A 22 -9.58 5.32 22.35
C LEU A 22 -8.29 4.89 21.64
N LEU A 23 -7.60 3.89 22.20
CA LEU A 23 -6.45 3.29 21.55
C LEU A 23 -6.91 2.12 20.68
N LEU A 24 -6.63 2.21 19.38
CA LEU A 24 -6.85 1.15 18.41
C LEU A 24 -5.50 0.71 17.85
N THR A 25 -5.20 -0.58 17.95
CA THR A 25 -3.99 -1.15 17.35
C THR A 25 -4.32 -1.60 15.94
N LEU A 26 -3.57 -1.10 14.97
CA LEU A 26 -3.66 -1.55 13.58
C LEU A 26 -2.58 -2.61 13.34
N GLU A 27 -2.96 -3.68 12.67
CA GLU A 27 -2.04 -4.75 12.28
C GLU A 27 -1.55 -4.53 10.84
N PRO A 28 -0.34 -5.01 10.50
CA PRO A 28 0.11 -5.05 9.11
C PRO A 28 -0.91 -5.78 8.23
N LEU A 29 -1.04 -5.31 6.98
CA LEU A 29 -1.92 -5.97 6.02
C LEU A 29 -1.38 -7.34 5.63
N THR A 30 -2.28 -8.28 5.37
CA THR A 30 -1.90 -9.57 4.82
C THR A 30 -1.55 -9.45 3.33
N ASP A 31 -0.84 -10.44 2.79
CA ASP A 31 -0.55 -10.48 1.35
C ASP A 31 -1.83 -10.46 0.50
N GLU A 32 -2.92 -11.04 0.99
CA GLU A 32 -4.20 -11.03 0.28
C GLU A 32 -4.85 -9.64 0.28
N ASP A 33 -4.75 -8.91 1.39
CA ASP A 33 -5.21 -7.52 1.47
C ASP A 33 -4.44 -6.61 0.50
N ILE A 34 -3.11 -6.79 0.43
CA ILE A 34 -2.27 -6.05 -0.52
C ILE A 34 -2.59 -6.46 -1.95
N ARG A 35 -2.79 -7.74 -2.24
CA ARG A 35 -3.20 -8.22 -3.57
C ARG A 35 -4.51 -7.57 -4.01
N ALA A 36 -5.53 -7.60 -3.15
CA ALA A 36 -6.81 -6.96 -3.42
C ALA A 36 -6.66 -5.45 -3.66
N LEU A 37 -5.78 -4.78 -2.89
CA LEU A 37 -5.45 -3.38 -3.07
C LEU A 37 -4.81 -3.09 -4.43
N LEU A 38 -3.81 -3.87 -4.84
CA LEU A 38 -3.11 -3.72 -6.12
C LEU A 38 -4.08 -3.92 -7.30
N ARG A 39 -4.90 -4.97 -7.26
CA ARG A 39 -5.90 -5.26 -8.30
C ARG A 39 -6.95 -4.16 -8.42
N ARG A 40 -7.37 -3.59 -7.29
CA ARG A 40 -8.23 -2.41 -7.29
C ARG A 40 -7.53 -1.21 -7.91
N ALA A 41 -6.28 -0.94 -7.54
CA ALA A 41 -5.52 0.19 -8.08
C ALA A 41 -5.27 0.07 -9.60
N LEU A 42 -5.16 -1.15 -10.13
CA LEU A 42 -5.04 -1.38 -11.58
C LEU A 42 -6.28 -0.97 -12.37
N THR A 43 -7.48 -1.14 -11.79
CA THR A 43 -8.75 -0.99 -12.52
C THR A 43 -9.57 0.25 -12.14
N ASP A 44 -9.41 0.79 -10.92
CA ASP A 44 -10.11 1.98 -10.44
C ASP A 44 -9.75 3.22 -11.28
N GLU A 45 -10.72 4.09 -11.53
CA GLU A 45 -10.52 5.31 -12.31
C GLU A 45 -9.55 6.31 -11.67
N ARG A 46 -9.41 6.27 -10.33
CA ARG A 46 -8.42 7.07 -9.58
C ARG A 46 -7.04 6.40 -9.53
N GLY A 47 -6.95 5.15 -9.96
CA GLY A 47 -5.72 4.40 -10.10
C GLY A 47 -5.23 4.44 -11.55
N LEU A 48 -4.87 3.27 -12.07
CA LEU A 48 -4.30 3.11 -13.41
C LEU A 48 -5.35 2.96 -14.51
N LYS A 49 -6.64 2.83 -14.16
CA LYS A 49 -7.77 2.76 -15.10
C LYS A 49 -7.57 1.75 -16.25
N GLY A 50 -6.93 0.62 -15.95
CA GLY A 50 -6.63 -0.44 -16.91
C GLY A 50 -5.55 -0.09 -17.95
N ALA A 51 -4.75 0.97 -17.74
CA ALA A 51 -3.72 1.39 -18.69
C ALA A 51 -2.57 0.38 -18.84
N VAL A 52 -2.34 -0.45 -17.81
CA VAL A 52 -1.34 -1.51 -17.80
C VAL A 52 -1.88 -2.75 -17.11
N THR A 53 -1.28 -3.89 -17.41
CA THR A 53 -1.52 -5.17 -16.76
C THR A 53 -0.41 -5.49 -15.76
N LEU A 54 -0.72 -6.27 -14.73
CA LEU A 54 0.24 -6.74 -13.75
C LEU A 54 0.33 -8.27 -13.83
N PRO A 55 1.41 -8.81 -14.41
CA PRO A 55 1.71 -10.24 -14.39
C PRO A 55 1.85 -10.80 -12.96
N ASP A 56 1.57 -12.09 -12.78
CA ASP A 56 1.55 -12.73 -11.46
C ASP A 56 2.93 -12.68 -10.75
N ASP A 57 4.02 -12.86 -11.48
CA ASP A 57 5.39 -12.78 -10.94
C ASP A 57 5.74 -11.36 -10.46
N ALA A 58 5.30 -10.34 -11.20
CA ALA A 58 5.40 -8.95 -10.78
C ALA A 58 4.51 -8.65 -9.56
N GLU A 59 3.27 -9.17 -9.52
CA GLU A 59 2.38 -9.06 -8.36
C GLU A 59 3.06 -9.65 -7.12
N GLU A 60 3.59 -10.88 -7.21
CA GLU A 60 4.31 -11.53 -6.11
C GLU A 60 5.55 -10.74 -5.66
N HIS A 61 6.28 -10.13 -6.59
CA HIS A 61 7.42 -9.27 -6.24
C HIS A 61 6.96 -8.04 -5.44
N LEU A 62 5.87 -7.38 -5.86
CA LEU A 62 5.31 -6.24 -5.16
C LEU A 62 4.83 -6.62 -3.75
N LEU A 63 4.22 -7.79 -3.58
CA LEU A 63 3.80 -8.29 -2.26
C LEU A 63 5.00 -8.43 -1.30
N ARG A 64 6.09 -9.06 -1.76
CA ARG A 64 7.31 -9.22 -0.95
C ARG A 64 7.94 -7.88 -0.58
N VAL A 65 7.95 -6.91 -1.51
CA VAL A 65 8.50 -5.57 -1.26
C VAL A 65 7.60 -4.76 -0.33
N ALA A 66 6.28 -4.93 -0.39
CA ALA A 66 5.33 -4.22 0.43
C ALA A 66 5.43 -4.60 1.92
N GLY A 67 5.58 -5.89 2.23
CA GLY A 67 5.69 -6.38 3.61
C GLY A 67 4.54 -5.91 4.50
N GLY A 68 3.31 -5.91 3.97
CA GLY A 68 2.11 -5.43 4.67
C GLY A 68 1.89 -3.91 4.68
N ASP A 69 2.77 -3.10 4.07
CA ASP A 69 2.57 -1.65 3.90
C ASP A 69 1.89 -1.34 2.55
N ALA A 70 0.61 -0.96 2.60
CA ALA A 70 -0.18 -0.53 1.45
C ALA A 70 0.44 0.64 0.66
N ARG A 71 0.99 1.64 1.36
CA ARG A 71 1.58 2.81 0.72
C ARG A 71 2.82 2.38 -0.06
N ARG A 72 3.65 1.53 0.52
CA ARG A 72 4.84 0.97 -0.17
C ARG A 72 4.44 0.17 -1.41
N ALA A 73 3.40 -0.67 -1.31
CA ALA A 73 2.88 -1.43 -2.44
C ALA A 73 2.43 -0.53 -3.59
N LEU A 74 1.61 0.49 -3.31
CA LEU A 74 1.07 1.40 -4.31
C LEU A 74 2.16 2.27 -4.95
N THR A 75 3.13 2.76 -4.17
CA THR A 75 4.27 3.52 -4.71
C THR A 75 5.11 2.67 -5.66
N ALA A 76 5.35 1.40 -5.33
CA ALA A 76 6.09 0.50 -6.21
C ALA A 76 5.30 0.17 -7.49
N LEU A 77 3.99 -0.06 -7.38
CA LEU A 77 3.09 -0.24 -8.53
C LEU A 77 3.10 0.98 -9.46
N GLU A 78 2.98 2.19 -8.90
CA GLU A 78 3.00 3.45 -9.66
C GLU A 78 4.33 3.62 -10.42
N ALA A 79 5.45 3.33 -9.77
CA ALA A 79 6.77 3.39 -10.40
C ALA A 79 6.89 2.38 -11.56
N GLY A 80 6.45 1.13 -11.36
CA GLY A 80 6.44 0.09 -12.39
C GLY A 80 5.53 0.46 -13.58
N ALA A 81 4.32 0.95 -13.31
CA ALA A 81 3.39 1.42 -14.32
C ALA A 81 3.97 2.61 -15.11
N GLY A 82 4.59 3.58 -14.44
CA GLY A 82 5.25 4.71 -15.08
C GLY A 82 6.36 4.28 -16.04
N ALA A 83 7.17 3.30 -15.64
CA ALA A 83 8.21 2.74 -16.50
C ALA A 83 7.64 2.01 -17.73
N ALA A 84 6.61 1.17 -17.54
CA ALA A 84 5.95 0.46 -18.64
C ALA A 84 5.31 1.43 -19.65
N LEU A 85 4.57 2.43 -19.16
CA LEU A 85 3.94 3.44 -20.01
C LEU A 85 4.96 4.27 -20.80
N ALA A 86 6.10 4.63 -20.19
CA ALA A 86 7.17 5.34 -20.88
C ALA A 86 7.77 4.51 -22.04
N LYS A 87 7.83 3.19 -21.88
CA LYS A 87 8.28 2.24 -22.90
C LYS A 87 7.17 1.81 -23.88
N LYS A 88 5.91 2.21 -23.64
CA LYS A 88 4.72 1.73 -24.35
C LYS A 88 4.51 0.22 -24.22
N GLU A 89 4.89 -0.34 -23.09
CA GLU A 89 4.64 -1.74 -22.74
C GLU A 89 3.28 -1.88 -22.05
N PRO A 90 2.47 -2.89 -22.41
CA PRO A 90 1.14 -3.09 -21.83
C PRO A 90 1.18 -3.78 -20.46
N ALA A 91 2.35 -4.25 -20.01
CA ALA A 91 2.52 -5.03 -18.79
C ALA A 91 3.68 -4.48 -17.95
N ILE A 92 3.50 -4.48 -16.63
CA ILE A 92 4.57 -4.14 -15.69
C ILE A 92 5.56 -5.30 -15.63
N THR A 93 6.83 -5.02 -15.89
CA THR A 93 7.93 -5.96 -15.73
C THR A 93 8.88 -5.43 -14.65
N LEU A 94 9.26 -6.29 -13.70
CA LEU A 94 10.12 -5.97 -12.55
C LEU A 94 11.44 -6.74 -12.63
#